data_AF-A0A7S0MR02-F1
#
_entry.id   AF-A0A7S0MR02-F1
#
_cell.length_a   1.000
_cell.length_b   1.000
_cell.length_c   1.000
_cell.angle_alpha   90.00
_cell.angle_beta   90.00
_cell.angle_gamma   90.00
#
_symmetry.space_group_name_H-M   'P 1'
#
loop_
_entity.id
_entity.type
_entity.pdbx_description
1 polymer ?
#
loop_
_entity_poly.entity_id
_entity_poly.type
_entity_poly.pdbx_seq_one_letter_code
_entity_poly.pdbx_strand_id
1 'polypeptide(L)'
;KTPAMLGIRALFSSPLGAPVLRSVITQRMPEAIVRGERNASVKQLRLRLASVKSIQRITKTMKMVAASRLKGFQTRMIEARPLGARISYIISQIPPPNEEDASKDLKHLIFPMTSDRGLCGGVNNAVAKQVKILFATIPADSDLFIIGNKGEALLKRTHRDNIKRLVSDCYKNPTTFALASEIAEEISAIKYDKVPPPHHRRRL
;
A
#
# COMPACT_ATOMS: atom_id res chain seq x y z
N LYS A 1 -23.12 -30.22 69.26
CA LYS A 1 -21.68 -30.17 69.60
C LYS A 1 -21.09 -28.85 69.12
N THR A 2 -20.99 -27.88 70.03
CA THR A 2 -20.08 -26.70 70.02
C THR A 2 -18.71 -27.11 70.61
N PRO A 3 -17.68 -26.25 70.88
CA PRO A 3 -17.47 -24.78 70.72
C PRO A 3 -16.58 -24.46 69.48
N ALA A 4 -15.89 -23.34 69.27
CA ALA A 4 -15.64 -22.06 69.99
C ALA A 4 -15.60 -20.88 68.97
N MET A 5 -15.66 -19.57 69.25
CA MET A 5 -15.50 -18.65 70.41
C MET A 5 -14.16 -17.85 70.48
N LEU A 6 -14.28 -16.56 70.85
CA LEU A 6 -13.34 -15.41 70.79
C LEU A 6 -13.16 -14.81 69.38
N GLY A 7 -13.25 -13.49 69.14
CA GLY A 7 -13.56 -12.29 69.97
C GLY A 7 -13.24 -11.00 69.14
N ILE A 8 -13.49 -9.72 69.49
CA ILE A 8 -14.14 -8.96 70.58
C ILE A 8 -14.71 -7.68 69.88
N ARG A 9 -16.02 -7.40 69.81
CA ARG A 9 -16.94 -6.74 70.79
C ARG A 9 -16.61 -5.28 71.18
N ALA A 10 -17.10 -4.30 70.39
CA ALA A 10 -17.50 -2.95 70.79
C ALA A 10 -18.36 -2.31 69.67
N LEU A 11 -19.38 -1.46 69.91
CA LEU A 11 -20.14 -1.15 71.13
C LEU A 11 -21.58 -0.74 70.72
N PHE A 12 -22.56 -0.94 71.60
CA PHE A 12 -23.96 -0.54 71.39
C PHE A 12 -24.19 0.93 71.76
N SER A 13 -24.99 1.65 70.95
CA SER A 13 -26.17 2.38 71.42
C SER A 13 -27.06 2.83 70.25
N SER A 14 -28.28 3.26 70.55
CA SER A 14 -29.43 3.42 69.65
C SER A 14 -30.31 4.59 70.15
N PRO A 15 -31.56 4.81 69.69
CA PRO A 15 -32.08 4.99 68.33
C PRO A 15 -32.93 6.30 68.21
N LEU A 16 -33.79 6.38 67.19
CA LEU A 16 -34.95 7.29 67.02
C LEU A 16 -34.65 8.79 66.78
N GLY A 17 -35.26 9.35 65.71
CA GLY A 17 -35.25 10.79 65.43
C GLY A 17 -35.60 11.12 63.97
N ALA A 18 -36.86 11.47 63.71
CA ALA A 18 -37.36 11.99 62.43
C ALA A 18 -38.64 12.82 62.68
N PRO A 19 -39.09 13.70 61.76
CA PRO A 19 -38.56 14.07 60.44
C PRO A 19 -38.38 15.61 60.27
N VAL A 20 -38.54 16.11 59.03
CA VAL A 20 -38.76 17.52 58.62
C VAL A 20 -37.53 18.44 58.52
N LEU A 21 -37.02 18.62 57.29
CA LEU A 21 -37.37 19.84 56.54
C LEU A 21 -37.30 19.61 55.01
N ARG A 22 -38.05 20.42 54.25
CA ARG A 22 -38.39 20.19 52.84
C ARG A 22 -37.74 21.26 51.95
N SER A 23 -36.62 20.97 51.30
CA SER A 23 -36.03 21.83 50.27
C SER A 23 -36.23 21.26 48.86
N VAL A 24 -36.68 22.12 47.95
CA VAL A 24 -37.17 21.74 46.63
C VAL A 24 -36.01 21.46 45.67
N ILE A 25 -35.78 20.19 45.35
CA ILE A 25 -35.02 19.77 44.15
C ILE A 25 -35.88 18.85 43.28
N THR A 26 -37.08 19.32 42.92
CA THR A 26 -37.79 18.84 41.74
C THR A 26 -37.16 19.45 40.48
N GLN A 27 -35.87 19.20 40.26
CA GLN A 27 -35.25 19.44 38.96
C GLN A 27 -35.85 18.44 37.97
N ARG A 28 -36.85 18.90 37.20
CA ARG A 28 -37.34 18.21 36.01
C ARG A 28 -36.14 17.87 35.12
N MET A 29 -35.81 16.59 35.01
CA MET A 29 -35.04 16.13 33.86
C MET A 29 -35.90 16.38 32.61
N PRO A 30 -35.36 17.01 31.55
CA PRO A 30 -36.16 17.38 30.39
C PRO A 30 -36.64 16.13 29.64
N GLU A 31 -37.95 15.96 29.51
CA GLU A 31 -38.61 14.80 28.89
C GLU A 31 -38.44 14.71 27.35
N ALA A 32 -37.44 15.39 26.80
CA ALA A 32 -37.15 15.45 25.36
C ALA A 32 -36.37 14.22 24.82
N ILE A 33 -35.73 13.42 25.68
CA ILE A 33 -34.77 12.37 25.28
C ILE A 33 -35.48 11.05 24.84
N VAL A 34 -36.78 11.11 24.51
CA VAL A 34 -37.67 9.93 24.40
C VAL A 34 -38.33 9.81 23.02
N ARG A 35 -37.52 9.40 22.01
CA ARG A 35 -37.79 8.35 20.99
C ARG A 35 -37.16 8.60 19.60
N GLY A 36 -36.84 9.85 19.24
CA GLY A 36 -36.27 10.19 17.92
C GLY A 36 -34.80 9.78 17.75
N GLU A 37 -33.90 10.51 18.41
CA GLU A 37 -32.45 10.50 18.15
C GLU A 37 -31.79 9.14 18.38
N ARG A 38 -32.21 8.42 19.43
CA ARG A 38 -31.72 7.07 19.74
C ARG A 38 -31.95 6.10 18.58
N ASN A 39 -33.07 6.22 17.86
CA ASN A 39 -33.35 5.40 16.68
C ASN A 39 -32.52 5.80 15.46
N ALA A 40 -32.25 7.09 15.27
CA ALA A 40 -31.35 7.56 14.20
C ALA A 40 -29.92 7.04 14.40
N SER A 41 -29.37 7.16 15.62
CA SER A 41 -28.04 6.65 15.99
C SER A 41 -27.92 5.12 15.80
N VAL A 42 -28.88 4.35 16.32
CA VAL A 42 -28.88 2.88 16.15
C VAL A 42 -29.02 2.47 14.67
N LYS A 43 -29.80 3.20 13.87
CA LYS A 43 -29.91 2.98 12.41
C LYS A 43 -28.58 3.27 11.69
N GLN A 44 -27.91 4.38 12.02
CA GLN A 44 -26.59 4.72 11.47
C GLN A 44 -25.53 3.67 11.84
N LEU A 45 -25.50 3.19 13.09
CA LEU A 45 -24.58 2.12 13.52
C LEU A 45 -24.83 0.81 12.77
N ARG A 46 -26.10 0.41 12.57
CA ARG A 46 -26.48 -0.76 11.77
C ARG A 46 -26.03 -0.63 10.31
N LEU A 47 -26.19 0.55 9.69
CA LEU A 47 -25.72 0.82 8.33
C LEU A 47 -24.18 0.78 8.22
N ARG A 48 -23.46 1.38 9.18
CA ARG A 48 -21.99 1.32 9.24
C ARG A 48 -21.49 -0.12 9.41
N LEU A 49 -22.14 -0.92 10.26
CA LEU A 49 -21.83 -2.34 10.45
C LEU A 49 -22.07 -3.16 9.17
N ALA A 50 -23.16 -2.90 8.44
CA ALA A 50 -23.44 -3.54 7.15
C ALA A 50 -22.37 -3.19 6.09
N SER A 51 -21.97 -1.93 6.01
CA SER A 51 -20.89 -1.47 5.12
C SER A 51 -19.55 -2.14 5.45
N VAL A 52 -19.14 -2.13 6.73
CA VAL A 52 -17.90 -2.80 7.18
C VAL A 52 -17.94 -4.30 6.92
N LYS A 53 -19.05 -5.00 7.17
CA LYS A 53 -19.22 -6.42 6.81
C LYS A 53 -19.19 -6.67 5.31
N SER A 54 -19.59 -5.70 4.48
CA SER A 54 -19.45 -5.80 3.03
C SER A 54 -18.00 -5.65 2.60
N ILE A 55 -17.31 -4.61 3.06
CA ILE A 55 -15.89 -4.35 2.80
C ILE A 55 -15.02 -5.53 3.28
N GLN A 56 -15.31 -6.11 4.45
CA GLN A 56 -14.62 -7.28 5.00
C GLN A 56 -14.76 -8.53 4.11
N ARG A 57 -15.94 -8.75 3.50
CA ARG A 57 -16.13 -9.85 2.53
C ARG A 57 -15.35 -9.58 1.24
N ILE A 58 -15.41 -8.36 0.72
CA ILE A 58 -14.65 -7.95 -0.47
C ILE A 58 -13.14 -8.13 -0.26
N THR A 59 -12.59 -7.68 0.87
CA THR A 59 -11.15 -7.83 1.16
C THR A 59 -10.74 -9.27 1.45
N LYS A 60 -11.61 -10.10 2.07
CA LYS A 60 -11.36 -11.55 2.22
C LYS A 60 -11.27 -12.23 0.86
N THR A 61 -12.20 -11.95 -0.06
CA THR A 61 -12.16 -12.48 -1.44
C THR A 61 -10.94 -11.96 -2.21
N MET A 62 -10.64 -10.66 -2.12
CA MET A 62 -9.44 -10.08 -2.74
C MET A 62 -8.15 -10.70 -2.22
N LYS A 63 -8.03 -11.03 -0.92
CA LYS A 63 -6.88 -11.75 -0.37
C LYS A 63 -6.69 -13.13 -1.03
N MET A 64 -7.77 -13.88 -1.24
CA MET A 64 -7.72 -15.18 -1.91
C MET A 64 -7.37 -15.06 -3.40
N VAL A 65 -7.99 -14.10 -4.11
CA VAL A 65 -7.69 -13.82 -5.53
C VAL A 65 -6.24 -13.36 -5.72
N ALA A 66 -5.73 -12.50 -4.83
CA ALA A 66 -4.35 -12.04 -4.86
C ALA A 66 -3.35 -13.17 -4.58
N ALA A 67 -3.63 -14.04 -3.60
CA ALA A 67 -2.78 -15.20 -3.31
C ALA A 67 -2.75 -16.21 -4.47
N SER A 68 -3.90 -16.49 -5.10
CA SER A 68 -4.02 -17.34 -6.28
C SER A 68 -3.20 -16.78 -7.46
N ARG A 69 -3.37 -15.48 -7.77
CA ARG A 69 -2.60 -14.80 -8.81
C ARG A 69 -1.09 -14.79 -8.51
N LEU A 70 -0.70 -14.50 -7.27
CA LEU A 70 0.71 -14.50 -6.85
C LEU A 70 1.35 -15.88 -7.06
N LYS A 71 0.68 -16.98 -6.69
CA LYS A 71 1.17 -18.33 -6.94
C LYS A 71 1.39 -18.58 -8.44
N GLY A 72 0.44 -18.17 -9.29
CA GLY A 72 0.58 -18.29 -10.75
C GLY A 72 1.73 -17.46 -11.34
N PHE A 73 1.99 -16.26 -10.82
CA PHE A 73 3.15 -15.46 -11.21
C PHE A 73 4.47 -16.02 -10.68
N GLN A 74 4.49 -16.63 -9.48
CA GLN A 74 5.67 -17.29 -8.92
C GLN A 74 6.12 -18.49 -9.76
N THR A 75 5.19 -19.35 -10.19
CA THR A 75 5.50 -20.47 -11.10
C THR A 75 6.14 -19.97 -12.40
N ARG A 76 5.51 -19.00 -13.08
CA ARG A 76 6.04 -18.38 -14.31
C ARG A 76 7.40 -17.70 -14.11
N MET A 77 7.63 -17.08 -12.95
CA MET A 77 8.92 -16.49 -12.61
C MET A 77 10.01 -17.56 -12.45
N ILE A 78 9.68 -18.73 -11.87
CA ILE A 78 10.62 -19.85 -11.74
C ILE A 78 10.98 -20.41 -13.13
N GLU A 79 9.97 -20.59 -14.00
CA GLU A 79 10.15 -21.01 -15.40
C GLU A 79 11.03 -20.02 -16.21
N ALA A 80 10.90 -18.71 -15.97
CA ALA A 80 11.67 -17.67 -16.66
C ALA A 80 13.10 -17.44 -16.11
N ARG A 81 13.41 -17.89 -14.88
CA ARG A 81 14.73 -17.67 -14.24
C ARG A 81 15.93 -18.14 -15.08
N PRO A 82 15.93 -19.34 -15.71
CA PRO A 82 17.07 -19.82 -16.49
C PRO A 82 17.40 -18.94 -17.70
N LEU A 83 16.39 -18.39 -18.38
CA LEU A 83 16.58 -17.48 -19.51
C LEU A 83 17.24 -16.17 -19.05
N GLY A 84 16.70 -15.53 -18.01
CA GLY A 84 17.26 -14.31 -17.45
C GLY A 84 18.69 -14.50 -16.90
N ALA A 85 18.99 -15.68 -16.34
CA ALA A 85 20.35 -16.02 -15.89
C ALA A 85 21.34 -16.13 -17.05
N ARG A 86 20.98 -16.81 -18.15
CA ARG A 86 21.83 -16.94 -19.34
C ARG A 86 22.06 -15.59 -20.04
N ILE A 87 21.01 -14.78 -20.20
CA ILE A 87 21.12 -13.43 -20.77
C ILE A 87 22.02 -12.55 -19.89
N SER A 88 21.82 -12.56 -18.56
CA SER A 88 22.66 -11.80 -17.63
C SER A 88 24.12 -12.24 -17.64
N TYR A 89 24.41 -13.53 -17.89
CA TYR A 89 25.78 -14.03 -18.02
C TYR A 89 26.44 -13.59 -19.33
N ILE A 90 25.73 -13.66 -20.46
CA ILE A 90 26.23 -13.19 -21.76
C ILE A 90 26.54 -11.69 -21.69
N ILE A 91 25.62 -10.88 -21.17
CA ILE A 91 25.83 -9.43 -20.99
C ILE A 91 27.03 -9.15 -20.07
N SER A 92 27.29 -9.96 -19.04
CA SER A 92 28.46 -9.77 -18.17
C SER A 92 29.80 -10.20 -18.78
N GLN A 93 29.82 -10.83 -19.96
CA GLN A 93 31.05 -11.05 -20.74
C GLN A 93 31.36 -9.89 -21.69
N ILE A 94 30.42 -8.97 -21.90
CA ILE A 94 30.64 -7.75 -22.70
C ILE A 94 31.40 -6.75 -21.80
N PRO A 95 32.58 -6.26 -22.20
CA PRO A 95 33.27 -5.23 -21.42
C PRO A 95 32.41 -3.95 -21.36
N PRO A 96 32.50 -3.15 -20.28
CA PRO A 96 31.85 -1.84 -20.25
C PRO A 96 32.39 -0.98 -21.39
N PRO A 97 31.56 -0.12 -22.03
CA PRO A 97 32.04 0.80 -23.05
C PRO A 97 33.08 1.76 -22.45
N ASN A 98 34.12 2.06 -23.22
CA ASN A 98 35.23 2.91 -22.79
C ASN A 98 34.71 4.27 -22.29
N GLU A 99 35.26 4.77 -21.18
CA GLU A 99 34.85 6.06 -20.63
C GLU A 99 35.30 7.25 -21.49
N GLU A 100 36.21 7.04 -22.45
CA GLU A 100 36.67 8.04 -23.42
C GLU A 100 35.67 8.24 -24.58
N ASP A 101 34.94 7.20 -25.00
CA ASP A 101 33.86 7.27 -25.99
C ASP A 101 32.53 7.79 -25.37
N ALA A 102 32.48 7.91 -24.04
CA ALA A 102 31.30 8.35 -23.29
C ALA A 102 31.06 9.86 -23.42
N SER A 103 30.53 10.24 -24.59
CA SER A 103 30.08 11.60 -24.94
C SER A 103 29.32 12.28 -23.79
N LYS A 104 29.64 13.52 -23.46
CA LYS A 104 29.21 14.18 -22.20
C LYS A 104 27.69 14.38 -22.06
N ASP A 105 26.94 14.21 -23.14
CA ASP A 105 25.49 14.41 -23.22
C ASP A 105 24.69 13.08 -23.13
N LEU A 106 25.19 12.08 -22.37
CA LEU A 106 24.52 10.78 -22.21
C LEU A 106 23.09 10.94 -21.68
N LYS A 107 22.09 10.56 -22.48
CA LYS A 107 20.70 10.57 -22.03
C LYS A 107 20.39 9.30 -21.24
N HIS A 108 19.80 9.49 -20.06
CA HIS A 108 19.51 8.40 -19.12
C HIS A 108 18.03 8.04 -19.14
N LEU A 109 17.70 6.74 -19.26
CA LEU A 109 16.31 6.27 -19.22
C LEU A 109 15.98 5.55 -17.92
N ILE A 110 15.15 6.17 -17.08
CA ILE A 110 14.69 5.58 -15.82
C ILE A 110 13.34 4.87 -16.05
N PHE A 111 13.32 3.56 -15.76
CA PHE A 111 12.22 2.64 -16.10
C PHE A 111 11.51 2.09 -14.84
N PRO A 112 10.61 2.86 -14.20
CA PRO A 112 9.96 2.44 -12.96
C PRO A 112 8.79 1.48 -13.18
N MET A 113 8.91 0.27 -12.61
CA MET A 113 7.84 -0.73 -12.59
C MET A 113 6.85 -0.47 -11.44
N THR A 114 5.58 -0.29 -11.77
CA THR A 114 4.50 -0.07 -10.78
C THR A 114 3.22 -0.80 -11.18
N SER A 115 2.26 -0.97 -10.26
CA SER A 115 0.97 -1.60 -10.58
C SER A 115 -0.03 -0.63 -11.22
N ASP A 116 -0.89 -1.09 -12.13
CA ASP A 116 -2.03 -0.29 -12.62
C ASP A 116 -3.08 -0.03 -11.54
N ARG A 117 -3.33 -1.06 -10.72
CA ARG A 117 -4.38 -1.07 -9.69
C ARG A 117 -3.82 -0.63 -8.34
N GLY A 118 -4.69 -0.07 -7.50
CA GLY A 118 -4.38 0.27 -6.10
C GLY A 118 -4.41 -0.95 -5.18
N LEU A 119 -4.54 -0.70 -3.87
CA LEU A 119 -4.56 -1.72 -2.80
C LEU A 119 -3.23 -2.52 -2.62
N CYS A 120 -2.16 -2.10 -3.28
CA CYS A 120 -0.80 -2.66 -3.20
C CYS A 120 -0.01 -2.30 -1.91
N GLY A 121 -0.64 -1.64 -0.94
CA GLY A 121 0.08 -1.02 0.18
C GLY A 121 1.13 0.00 -0.29
N GLY A 122 2.29 0.03 0.37
CA GLY A 122 3.34 1.02 0.13
C GLY A 122 4.25 0.80 -1.08
N VAL A 123 4.07 -0.27 -1.88
CA VAL A 123 5.04 -0.69 -2.91
C VAL A 123 5.31 0.40 -3.96
N ASN A 124 4.27 0.92 -4.61
CA ASN A 124 4.43 1.98 -5.62
C ASN A 124 5.03 3.27 -5.03
N ASN A 125 4.73 3.59 -3.77
CA ASN A 125 5.30 4.74 -3.07
C ASN A 125 6.80 4.55 -2.77
N ALA A 126 7.27 3.31 -2.55
CA ALA A 126 8.68 3.01 -2.40
C ALA A 126 9.43 3.17 -3.73
N VAL A 127 8.88 2.64 -4.83
CA VAL A 127 9.43 2.83 -6.19
C VAL A 127 9.50 4.32 -6.54
N ALA A 128 8.41 5.07 -6.36
CA ALA A 128 8.37 6.50 -6.64
C ALA A 128 9.31 7.33 -5.74
N LYS A 129 9.72 6.83 -4.56
CA LYS A 129 10.79 7.45 -3.76
C LYS A 129 12.17 7.13 -4.32
N GLN A 130 12.44 5.87 -4.71
CA GLN A 130 13.72 5.47 -5.32
C GLN A 130 13.99 6.23 -6.62
N VAL A 131 12.98 6.39 -7.48
CA VAL A 131 13.07 7.22 -8.70
C VAL A 131 13.53 8.64 -8.40
N LYS A 132 12.97 9.29 -7.37
CA LYS A 132 13.31 10.67 -7.01
C LYS A 132 14.73 10.82 -6.45
N ILE A 133 15.26 9.76 -5.83
CA ILE A 133 16.66 9.71 -5.39
C ILE A 133 17.59 9.56 -6.61
N LEU A 134 17.24 8.70 -7.58
CA LEU A 134 17.99 8.57 -8.83
C LEU A 134 18.02 9.90 -9.61
N PHE A 135 16.87 10.57 -9.76
CA PHE A 135 16.77 11.91 -10.37
C PHE A 135 17.53 13.02 -9.63
N ALA A 136 17.90 12.83 -8.36
CA ALA A 136 18.73 13.76 -7.60
C ALA A 136 20.23 13.38 -7.61
N THR A 137 20.56 12.17 -8.09
CA THR A 137 21.92 11.61 -8.12
C THR A 137 22.50 11.61 -9.54
N ILE A 138 21.65 11.53 -10.56
CA ILE A 138 22.00 11.56 -11.99
C ILE A 138 21.77 13.01 -12.47
N PRO A 139 22.82 13.78 -12.81
CA PRO A 139 22.71 15.23 -13.03
C PRO A 139 22.37 15.64 -14.48
N ALA A 140 22.20 14.68 -15.39
CA ALA A 140 22.02 14.91 -16.83
C ALA A 140 20.64 14.44 -17.34
N ASP A 141 20.28 14.92 -18.54
CA ASP A 141 18.96 14.81 -19.17
C ASP A 141 18.35 13.39 -19.05
N SER A 142 17.45 13.24 -18.07
CA SER A 142 16.92 11.95 -17.62
C SER A 142 15.44 11.83 -17.94
N ASP A 143 15.09 10.79 -18.68
CA ASP A 143 13.73 10.52 -19.13
C ASP A 143 13.07 9.39 -18.34
N LEU A 144 11.75 9.42 -18.32
CA LEU A 144 10.88 8.45 -17.65
C LEU A 144 10.07 7.65 -18.68
N PHE A 145 10.31 6.34 -18.70
CA PHE A 145 9.48 5.34 -19.38
C PHE A 145 8.77 4.52 -18.31
N ILE A 146 7.53 4.87 -18.00
CA ILE A 146 6.80 4.32 -16.86
C ILE A 146 6.01 3.07 -17.28
N ILE A 147 6.09 1.99 -16.48
CA ILE A 147 5.12 0.90 -16.55
C ILE A 147 4.16 0.96 -15.36
N GLY A 148 2.87 0.90 -15.68
CA GLY A 148 1.77 0.89 -14.72
C GLY A 148 1.24 2.28 -14.38
N ASN A 149 -0.08 2.42 -14.41
CA ASN A 149 -0.78 3.69 -14.21
C ASN A 149 -0.53 4.39 -12.85
N LYS A 150 0.05 3.71 -11.85
CA LYS A 150 0.38 4.35 -10.55
C LYS A 150 1.75 5.01 -10.51
N GLY A 151 2.68 4.65 -11.38
CA GLY A 151 3.95 5.37 -11.51
C GLY A 151 3.70 6.79 -12.02
N GLU A 152 2.90 6.92 -13.08
CA GLU A 152 2.52 8.22 -13.65
C GLU A 152 1.83 9.09 -12.60
N ALA A 153 0.80 8.57 -11.94
CA ALA A 153 0.06 9.29 -10.89
C ALA A 153 0.92 9.79 -9.70
N LEU A 154 2.07 9.16 -9.42
CA LEU A 154 2.99 9.54 -8.32
C LEU A 154 4.15 10.45 -8.77
N LEU A 155 4.50 10.43 -10.06
CA LEU A 155 5.64 11.16 -10.64
C LEU A 155 5.21 12.42 -11.43
N LYS A 156 4.01 12.43 -12.03
CA LYS A 156 3.43 13.54 -12.83
C LYS A 156 3.33 14.88 -12.09
N ARG A 157 3.41 14.89 -10.76
CA ARG A 157 3.45 16.12 -9.93
C ARG A 157 4.86 16.68 -9.68
N THR A 158 5.93 15.97 -10.04
CA THR A 158 7.32 16.42 -9.79
C THR A 158 8.27 16.26 -10.98
N HIS A 159 8.00 15.36 -11.92
CA HIS A 159 8.81 15.12 -13.12
C HIS A 159 7.90 14.95 -14.34
N ARG A 160 6.98 15.89 -14.57
CA ARG A 160 5.97 15.77 -15.64
C ARG A 160 6.63 15.65 -17.01
N ASP A 161 7.61 16.52 -17.27
CA ASP A 161 8.13 16.81 -18.61
C ASP A 161 9.23 15.82 -19.05
N ASN A 162 9.75 15.06 -18.07
CA ASN A 162 10.59 13.89 -18.26
C ASN A 162 9.80 12.64 -18.71
N ILE A 163 8.47 12.57 -18.50
CA ILE A 163 7.67 11.38 -18.86
C ILE A 163 7.46 11.35 -20.38
N LYS A 164 8.24 10.54 -21.09
CA LYS A 164 8.10 10.33 -22.54
C LYS A 164 7.07 9.26 -22.87
N ARG A 165 7.01 8.18 -22.09
CA ARG A 165 6.12 7.05 -22.33
C ARG A 165 5.51 6.53 -21.03
N LEU A 166 4.24 6.17 -21.12
CA LEU A 166 3.52 5.32 -20.16
C LEU A 166 3.04 4.09 -20.91
N VAL A 167 3.35 2.90 -20.39
CA VAL A 167 2.72 1.64 -20.81
C VAL A 167 1.81 1.15 -19.68
N SER A 168 0.53 1.03 -20.00
CA SER A 168 -0.56 0.71 -19.07
C SER A 168 -1.05 -0.72 -19.24
N ASP A 169 -1.75 -1.25 -18.25
CA ASP A 169 -2.50 -2.52 -18.33
C ASP A 169 -1.68 -3.80 -18.59
N CYS A 170 -0.35 -3.73 -18.48
CA CYS A 170 0.60 -4.83 -18.63
C CYS A 170 0.30 -6.07 -17.75
N TYR A 171 -0.53 -5.89 -16.72
CA TYR A 171 -0.91 -6.92 -15.74
C TYR A 171 -2.38 -7.38 -15.86
N LYS A 172 -3.10 -7.01 -16.93
CA LYS A 172 -4.43 -7.59 -17.26
C LYS A 172 -4.30 -9.07 -17.61
N ASN A 173 -3.43 -9.36 -18.58
CA ASN A 173 -3.05 -10.70 -19.01
C ASN A 173 -1.76 -11.14 -18.29
N PRO A 174 -1.38 -12.43 -18.33
CA PRO A 174 -0.04 -12.85 -17.94
C PRO A 174 1.01 -12.20 -18.85
N THR A 175 2.10 -11.70 -18.26
CA THR A 175 3.22 -11.10 -18.99
C THR A 175 3.89 -12.13 -19.90
N THR A 176 3.87 -11.90 -21.20
CA THR A 176 4.42 -12.77 -22.25
C THR A 176 5.64 -12.10 -22.89
N PHE A 177 6.59 -12.89 -23.41
CA PHE A 177 7.82 -12.38 -24.04
C PHE A 177 7.54 -11.33 -25.13
N ALA A 178 6.51 -11.53 -25.97
CA ALA A 178 6.14 -10.57 -27.02
C ALA A 178 5.90 -9.14 -26.51
N LEU A 179 5.26 -8.97 -25.35
CA LEU A 179 5.05 -7.64 -24.73
C LEU A 179 6.37 -7.02 -24.25
N ALA A 180 7.33 -7.86 -23.84
CA ALA A 180 8.68 -7.39 -23.49
C ALA A 180 9.51 -7.03 -24.74
N SER A 181 9.31 -7.72 -25.86
CA SER A 181 9.89 -7.36 -27.17
C SER A 181 9.33 -6.03 -27.68
N GLU A 182 8.01 -5.86 -27.68
CA GLU A 182 7.32 -4.61 -28.06
C GLU A 182 7.85 -3.41 -27.27
N ILE A 183 7.97 -3.53 -25.94
CA ILE A 183 8.55 -2.49 -25.09
C ILE A 183 10.06 -2.29 -25.33
N ALA A 184 10.82 -3.35 -25.63
CA ALA A 184 12.24 -3.23 -25.94
C ALA A 184 12.49 -2.56 -27.31
N GLU A 185 11.60 -2.77 -28.28
CA GLU A 185 11.61 -2.11 -29.59
C GLU A 185 11.25 -0.62 -29.45
N GLU A 186 10.21 -0.28 -28.66
CA GLU A 186 9.92 1.13 -28.31
C GLU A 186 11.09 1.83 -27.64
N ILE A 187 11.81 1.15 -26.74
CA ILE A 187 12.99 1.71 -26.06
C ILE A 187 14.17 1.83 -27.04
N SER A 188 14.42 0.84 -27.88
CA SER A 188 15.53 0.83 -28.86
C SER A 188 15.38 1.88 -29.95
N ALA A 189 14.14 2.22 -30.33
CA ALA A 189 13.85 3.30 -31.27
C ALA A 189 14.22 4.70 -30.74
N ILE A 190 14.36 4.87 -29.42
CA ILE A 190 14.73 6.14 -28.79
C ILE A 190 16.18 6.01 -28.28
N LYS A 191 17.12 6.73 -28.91
CA LYS A 191 18.54 6.67 -28.55
C LYS A 191 18.78 7.14 -27.11
N TYR A 192 19.10 6.19 -26.22
CA TYR A 192 19.53 6.40 -24.85
C TYR A 192 20.79 5.57 -24.57
N ASP A 193 21.86 6.21 -24.12
CA ASP A 193 23.18 5.56 -24.04
C ASP A 193 23.37 4.73 -22.76
N LYS A 194 22.65 5.06 -21.68
CA LYS A 194 22.75 4.36 -20.39
C LYS A 194 21.40 4.16 -19.71
N VAL A 195 20.86 2.95 -19.81
CA VAL A 195 19.71 2.47 -19.02
C VAL A 195 20.21 1.87 -17.69
N PRO A 196 20.03 2.53 -16.53
CA PRO A 196 20.39 1.94 -15.24
C PRO A 196 19.59 0.66 -14.95
N PRO A 197 20.20 -0.40 -14.40
CA PRO A 197 19.54 -1.67 -14.19
C PRO A 197 18.39 -1.55 -13.17
N PRO A 198 17.24 -2.21 -13.39
CA PRO A 198 16.08 -2.10 -12.49
C PRO A 198 16.40 -2.70 -11.11
N HIS A 199 16.69 -1.84 -10.13
CA HIS A 199 17.21 -2.19 -8.80
C HIS A 199 16.28 -3.03 -7.89
N HIS A 200 15.20 -3.62 -8.40
CA HIS A 200 14.21 -4.35 -7.59
C HIS A 200 14.55 -5.83 -7.30
N ARG A 201 15.85 -6.18 -7.24
CA ARG A 201 16.31 -7.43 -6.62
C ARG A 201 16.22 -7.35 -5.09
N ARG A 202 15.02 -7.54 -4.54
CA ARG A 202 14.93 -8.16 -3.21
C ARG A 202 15.37 -9.62 -3.34
N ARG A 203 16.39 -10.03 -2.58
CA ARG A 203 16.66 -11.46 -2.37
C ARG A 203 15.42 -12.08 -1.69
N LEU A 204 14.96 -13.19 -2.27
CA LEU A 204 14.08 -14.20 -1.67
C LEU A 204 14.81 -15.53 -1.85
#